data_AF-A0A6N7M6U9-F1
#
_entry.id   AF-A0A6N7M6U9-F1
#
_cell.length_a   1.000
_cell.length_b   1.000
_cell.length_c   1.000
_cell.angle_alpha   90.00
_cell.angle_beta   90.00
_cell.angle_gamma   90.00
#
_symmetry.space_group_name_H-M   'P 1'
#
loop_
_entity.id
_entity.type
_entity.pdbx_description
1 polymer ?
#
loop_
_entity_poly.entity_id
_entity_poly.type
_entity_poly.pdbx_seq_one_letter_code
_entity_poly.pdbx_strand_id
1 'polypeptide(L)'
;MPWKMIGFLVVLVLVAFFASLNMNHRADISLGFYIFKDVPIFLSLLIAFLAGAVLIIPFTIGASLRKKNKLKEKAQKKEKKEKKLIKDKKPKKDKKSDQQTLEPGLENDEQLPPPMG
;
A
#
# COMPACT_ATOMS: atom_id res chain seq x y z
N MET A 1 14.57 1.03 -5.50
CA MET A 1 15.28 1.75 -4.44
C MET A 1 15.65 3.14 -4.96
N PRO A 2 15.08 4.22 -4.42
CA PRO A 2 15.16 5.57 -4.98
C PRO A 2 16.60 6.15 -5.04
N TRP A 3 17.57 5.50 -4.40
CA TRP A 3 18.96 5.93 -4.33
C TRP A 3 19.66 6.07 -5.70
N LYS A 4 19.37 5.18 -6.65
CA LYS A 4 19.92 5.28 -8.02
C LYS A 4 19.42 6.51 -8.78
N MET A 5 18.21 6.98 -8.49
CA MET A 5 17.65 8.20 -9.09
C MET A 5 18.27 9.46 -8.51
N ILE A 6 18.48 9.49 -7.18
CA ILE A 6 19.22 10.57 -6.51
C ILE A 6 20.65 10.65 -7.04
N GLY A 7 21.35 9.52 -7.14
CA GLY A 7 22.72 9.49 -7.68
C GLY A 7 22.81 10.00 -9.12
N PHE A 8 21.86 9.61 -9.98
CA PHE A 8 21.78 10.14 -11.35
C PHE A 8 21.58 11.66 -11.36
N LEU A 9 20.70 12.20 -10.51
CA LEU A 9 20.43 13.63 -10.43
C LEU A 9 21.67 14.42 -9.97
N VAL A 10 22.42 13.88 -9.00
CA VAL A 10 23.67 14.50 -8.53
C VAL A 10 24.72 14.53 -9.63
N VAL A 11 24.92 13.41 -10.34
CA VAL A 11 25.87 13.35 -11.47
C VAL A 11 25.46 14.31 -12.58
N LEU A 12 24.17 14.41 -12.90
CA LEU A 12 23.65 15.34 -13.89
C LEU A 12 23.95 16.81 -13.54
N VAL A 13 23.72 17.18 -12.27
CA VAL A 13 24.06 18.52 -11.76
C VAL A 13 25.55 18.79 -11.87
N LEU A 14 26.40 17.84 -11.49
CA LEU A 14 27.86 17.97 -11.59
C LEU A 14 28.32 18.15 -13.04
N VAL A 15 27.79 17.37 -13.97
CA VAL A 15 28.11 17.49 -15.40
C VAL A 15 27.67 18.86 -15.95
N ALA A 16 26.46 19.29 -15.63
CA ALA A 16 25.94 20.59 -16.07
C ALA A 16 26.73 21.76 -15.46
N PHE A 17 27.14 21.65 -14.19
CA PHE A 17 28.01 22.61 -13.54
C PHE A 17 29.38 22.67 -14.22
N PHE A 18 29.98 21.52 -14.50
CA PHE A 18 31.27 21.46 -15.19
C PHE A 18 31.19 22.04 -16.61
N ALA A 19 30.10 21.75 -17.34
CA ALA A 19 29.82 22.34 -18.64
C ALA A 19 29.63 23.86 -18.56
N SER A 20 28.95 24.36 -17.50
CA SER A 20 28.80 25.80 -17.27
C SER A 20 30.12 26.51 -16.99
N LEU A 21 31.09 25.84 -16.37
CA LEU A 21 32.40 26.43 -16.07
C LEU A 21 33.38 26.33 -17.25
N ASN A 22 33.24 25.30 -18.09
CA ASN A 22 34.19 25.03 -19.17
C ASN A 22 33.70 25.49 -20.56
N MET A 23 32.39 25.72 -20.75
CA MET A 23 31.86 26.15 -22.03
C MET A 23 31.51 27.64 -22.02
N ASN A 24 32.00 28.36 -23.03
CA ASN A 24 31.77 29.80 -23.18
C ASN A 24 30.43 30.12 -23.90
N HIS A 25 29.54 29.13 -24.03
CA HIS A 25 28.24 29.31 -24.66
C HIS A 25 27.28 30.02 -23.71
N ARG A 26 27.15 31.32 -23.93
CA ARG A 26 26.29 32.23 -23.18
C ARG A 26 25.13 32.70 -24.06
N ALA A 27 23.96 32.89 -23.46
CA ALA A 27 22.79 33.40 -24.13
C ALA A 27 22.09 34.44 -23.27
N ASP A 28 21.48 35.41 -23.94
CA ASP A 28 20.60 36.38 -23.30
C ASP A 28 19.21 35.75 -23.14
N ILE A 29 18.70 35.72 -21.90
CA ILE A 29 17.40 35.13 -21.57
C ILE A 29 16.45 36.26 -21.17
N SER A 30 15.40 36.46 -21.96
CA SER A 30 14.32 37.39 -21.61
C SER A 30 13.17 36.65 -20.93
N LEU A 31 12.82 37.07 -19.71
CA LEU A 31 11.63 36.60 -18.99
C LEU A 31 10.41 37.50 -19.21
N GLY A 32 10.38 38.28 -20.29
CA GLY A 32 9.31 39.22 -20.63
C GLY A 32 9.37 40.55 -19.87
N PHE A 33 9.84 40.55 -18.61
CA PHE A 33 9.99 41.77 -17.79
C PHE A 33 11.46 42.14 -17.51
N TYR A 34 12.37 41.18 -17.63
CA TYR A 34 13.80 41.39 -17.38
C TYR A 34 14.63 40.49 -18.29
N ILE A 35 15.76 41.03 -18.75
CA ILE A 35 16.70 40.34 -19.63
C ILE A 35 17.96 40.01 -18.82
N PHE A 36 18.21 38.73 -18.63
CA PHE A 36 19.46 38.24 -18.07
C PHE A 36 20.48 38.08 -19.19
N LYS A 37 21.53 38.89 -19.13
CA LYS A 37 22.61 38.88 -20.11
C LYS A 37 23.67 37.83 -19.76
N ASP A 38 24.29 37.26 -20.79
CA ASP A 38 25.48 36.41 -20.65
C ASP A 38 25.30 35.17 -19.74
N VAL A 39 24.10 34.59 -19.73
CA VAL A 39 23.81 33.42 -18.89
C VAL A 39 24.35 32.15 -19.56
N PRO A 40 25.14 31.31 -18.86
CA PRO A 40 25.55 30.02 -19.40
C PRO A 40 24.34 29.14 -19.74
N ILE A 41 24.28 28.66 -20.98
CA ILE A 41 23.13 27.90 -21.50
C ILE A 41 22.89 26.63 -20.67
N PHE A 42 23.96 25.94 -20.25
CA PHE A 42 23.82 24.74 -19.42
C PHE A 42 23.18 25.02 -18.06
N LEU A 43 23.45 26.19 -17.47
CA LEU A 43 22.88 26.56 -16.18
C LEU A 43 21.38 26.82 -16.29
N SER A 44 20.95 27.49 -17.36
CA SER A 44 19.52 27.75 -17.60
C SER A 44 18.75 26.46 -17.89
N LEU A 45 19.31 25.54 -18.68
CA LEU A 45 18.73 24.21 -18.90
C LEU A 45 18.63 23.40 -17.60
N LEU A 46 19.65 23.44 -16.74
CA LEU A 46 19.64 22.73 -15.47
C LEU A 46 18.50 23.24 -14.56
N ILE A 47 18.36 24.56 -14.45
CA ILE A 47 17.28 25.18 -13.65
C ILE A 47 15.91 24.80 -14.22
N ALA A 48 15.73 24.86 -15.55
CA ALA A 48 14.48 24.46 -16.20
C ALA A 48 14.13 22.99 -15.93
N PHE A 49 15.12 22.09 -16.01
CA PHE A 49 14.95 20.67 -15.70
C PHE A 49 14.56 20.44 -14.24
N LEU A 50 15.26 21.09 -13.29
CA LEU A 50 14.95 21.00 -11.87
C LEU A 50 13.56 21.54 -11.54
N ALA A 51 13.18 22.68 -12.13
CA ALA A 51 11.84 23.25 -11.98
C ALA A 51 10.77 22.27 -12.50
N GLY A 52 10.96 21.70 -13.70
CA GLY A 52 10.08 20.68 -14.26
C GLY A 52 9.98 19.43 -13.38
N ALA A 53 11.11 18.96 -12.84
CA ALA A 53 11.15 17.83 -11.93
C ALA A 53 10.33 18.11 -10.65
N VAL A 54 10.50 19.30 -10.04
CA VAL A 54 9.75 19.72 -8.85
C VAL A 54 8.25 19.80 -9.14
N LEU A 55 7.85 20.36 -10.29
CA LEU A 55 6.43 20.42 -10.69
C LEU A 55 5.79 19.04 -10.88
N ILE A 56 6.58 18.03 -11.27
CA ILE A 56 6.11 16.65 -11.46
C ILE A 56 5.93 15.88 -10.14
N ILE A 57 6.59 16.31 -9.06
CA ILE A 57 6.50 15.68 -7.73
C ILE A 57 5.05 15.58 -7.22
N PRO A 58 4.25 16.67 -7.14
CA PRO A 58 2.86 16.59 -6.66
C PRO A 58 2.00 15.69 -7.55
N PHE A 59 2.23 15.69 -8.86
CA PHE A 59 1.51 14.82 -9.81
C PHE A 59 1.85 13.33 -9.61
N THR A 60 3.12 13.02 -9.38
CA THR A 60 3.59 11.64 -9.23
C THR A 60 3.16 11.03 -7.89
N ILE A 61 3.30 11.80 -6.80
CA ILE A 61 2.88 11.35 -5.46
C ILE A 61 1.36 11.20 -5.40
N GLY A 62 0.61 12.14 -5.96
CA GLY A 62 -0.85 12.08 -6.03
C GLY A 62 -1.37 10.86 -6.79
N ALA A 63 -0.76 10.50 -7.92
CA ALA A 63 -1.11 9.31 -8.69
C ALA A 63 -0.82 8.00 -7.92
N SER A 64 0.33 7.92 -7.23
CA SER A 64 0.71 6.76 -6.44
C SER A 64 -0.20 6.53 -5.23
N LEU A 65 -0.56 7.61 -4.51
CA LEU A 65 -1.50 7.57 -3.39
C LEU A 65 -2.90 7.10 -3.82
N ARG A 66 -3.42 7.63 -4.93
CA ARG A 66 -4.71 7.22 -5.49
C ARG A 66 -4.73 5.74 -5.87
N LYS A 67 -3.63 5.22 -6.44
CA LYS A 67 -3.52 3.80 -6.79
C LYS A 67 -3.51 2.91 -5.54
N LYS A 68 -2.78 3.29 -4.49
CA LYS A 68 -2.76 2.58 -3.19
C LYS A 68 -4.13 2.58 -2.52
N ASN A 69 -4.84 3.71 -2.53
CA ASN A 69 -6.18 3.81 -1.94
C ASN A 69 -7.20 2.94 -2.69
N LYS A 70 -7.17 2.91 -4.04
CA LYS A 70 -8.02 2.02 -4.84
C LYS A 70 -7.73 0.54 -4.59
N LEU A 71 -6.48 0.16 -4.36
CA LEU A 71 -6.12 -1.22 -4.00
C LEU A 71 -6.62 -1.58 -2.60
N LYS A 72 -6.46 -0.70 -1.61
CA LYS A 72 -6.96 -0.89 -0.24
C LYS A 72 -8.48 -1.00 -0.21
N GLU A 73 -9.19 -0.15 -0.95
CA GLU A 73 -10.66 -0.18 -1.02
C GLU A 73 -11.18 -1.46 -1.69
N LYS A 74 -10.51 -1.93 -2.76
CA LYS A 74 -10.83 -3.22 -3.40
C LYS A 74 -10.57 -4.42 -2.47
N ALA A 75 -9.50 -4.40 -1.68
CA ALA A 75 -9.20 -5.44 -0.70
C ALA A 75 -10.26 -5.48 0.41
N GLN A 76 -10.63 -4.32 0.97
CA GLN A 76 -11.66 -4.24 2.01
C GLN A 76 -13.05 -4.65 1.52
N LYS A 77 -13.40 -4.35 0.24
CA LYS A 77 -14.66 -4.81 -0.37
C LYS A 77 -14.70 -6.32 -0.57
N LYS A 78 -13.58 -6.96 -0.91
CA LYS A 78 -13.47 -8.42 -1.03
C LYS A 78 -13.60 -9.09 0.35
N GLU A 79 -12.89 -8.59 1.35
CA GLU A 79 -12.93 -9.14 2.71
C GLU A 79 -14.33 -9.02 3.35
N LYS A 80 -15.04 -7.90 3.13
CA LYS A 80 -16.44 -7.73 3.57
C LYS A 80 -17.42 -8.67 2.84
N LYS A 81 -17.21 -8.96 1.55
CA LYS A 81 -18.05 -9.91 0.80
C LYS A 81 -17.82 -11.35 1.26
N GLU A 82 -16.56 -11.71 1.50
CA GLU A 82 -16.17 -13.05 1.98
C GLU A 82 -16.70 -13.31 3.40
N LYS A 83 -16.57 -12.33 4.31
CA LYS A 83 -17.14 -12.41 5.67
C LYS A 83 -18.68 -12.47 5.69
N LYS A 84 -19.37 -11.86 4.73
CA LYS A 84 -20.84 -12.00 4.56
C LYS A 84 -21.22 -13.40 4.07
N LEU A 85 -20.52 -13.92 3.05
CA LEU A 85 -20.77 -15.27 2.51
C LEU A 85 -20.55 -16.37 3.57
N ILE A 86 -19.59 -16.20 4.48
CA ILE A 86 -19.32 -17.16 5.58
C ILE A 86 -20.38 -17.04 6.69
N LYS A 87 -20.92 -15.84 6.96
CA LYS A 87 -22.00 -15.65 7.94
C LYS A 87 -23.34 -16.24 7.46
N ASP A 88 -23.63 -16.13 6.17
CA ASP A 88 -24.87 -16.66 5.58
C ASP A 88 -24.86 -18.20 5.44
N LYS A 89 -23.70 -18.86 5.56
CA LYS A 89 -23.55 -20.32 5.54
C LYS A 89 -23.51 -21.00 6.92
N LYS A 90 -23.60 -20.28 8.05
CA LYS A 90 -23.72 -20.95 9.36
C LYS A 90 -25.16 -21.46 9.53
N PRO A 91 -25.40 -22.78 9.67
CA PRO A 91 -26.74 -23.28 9.96
C PRO A 91 -27.16 -22.78 11.35
N LYS A 92 -28.37 -22.22 11.44
CA LYS A 92 -29.11 -22.16 12.71
C LYS A 92 -29.36 -23.60 13.15
N LYS A 93 -28.65 -24.08 14.18
CA LYS A 93 -29.12 -25.24 14.96
C LYS A 93 -29.87 -24.67 16.15
N ASP A 94 -31.19 -24.66 15.99
CA ASP A 94 -32.16 -24.40 17.05
C ASP A 94 -32.16 -25.52 18.10
N LYS A 95 -32.75 -25.15 19.22
CA LYS A 95 -32.78 -25.75 20.56
C LYS A 95 -33.36 -27.19 20.66
N LYS A 96 -32.73 -27.98 21.54
CA LYS A 96 -33.28 -28.69 22.72
C LYS A 96 -34.57 -29.54 22.57
N SER A 97 -34.44 -30.87 22.72
CA SER A 97 -35.40 -31.75 23.42
C SER A 97 -34.87 -33.19 23.57
N ASP A 98 -34.62 -33.58 24.81
CA ASP A 98 -34.92 -34.84 25.52
C ASP A 98 -34.53 -36.25 25.00
N GLN A 99 -33.82 -36.92 25.92
CA GLN A 99 -33.70 -38.35 26.25
C GLN A 99 -34.42 -39.38 25.38
N GLN A 100 -33.65 -40.35 24.87
CA GLN A 100 -34.02 -41.78 24.93
C GLN A 100 -32.78 -42.70 24.75
N THR A 101 -32.52 -43.47 25.81
CA THR A 101 -32.16 -44.90 25.82
C THR A 101 -30.91 -45.37 25.10
N LEU A 102 -29.83 -45.66 25.86
CA LEU A 102 -28.94 -46.82 25.65
C LEU A 102 -28.25 -47.18 26.98
N GLU A 103 -28.67 -48.27 27.61
CA GLU A 103 -27.83 -49.14 28.45
C GLU A 103 -28.04 -50.55 27.89
N PRO A 104 -26.96 -51.28 27.57
CA PRO A 104 -26.71 -52.45 28.41
C PRO A 104 -25.21 -52.67 28.67
N GLY A 105 -24.85 -52.83 29.95
CA GLY A 105 -23.54 -53.31 30.37
C GLY A 105 -23.66 -54.11 31.66
N LEU A 106 -23.44 -55.42 31.55
CA LEU A 106 -23.29 -56.39 32.65
C LEU A 106 -22.37 -55.87 33.76
N GLU A 107 -22.68 -56.15 35.02
CA GLU A 107 -21.90 -57.06 35.87
C GLU A 107 -22.61 -57.33 37.20
N ASN A 108 -22.50 -58.58 37.65
CA ASN A 108 -23.12 -59.16 38.82
C ASN A 108 -22.40 -58.69 40.09
N ASP A 109 -23.13 -58.55 41.20
CA ASP A 109 -22.67 -58.96 42.54
C ASP A 109 -23.86 -59.12 43.50
N GLU A 110 -24.18 -60.39 43.76
CA GLU A 110 -24.38 -61.04 45.04
C GLU A 110 -25.18 -60.39 46.21
N GLN A 111 -26.02 -61.25 46.82
CA GLN A 111 -26.52 -61.29 48.22
C GLN A 111 -27.95 -60.83 48.59
N LEU A 112 -28.85 -61.83 48.46
CA LEU A 112 -29.81 -62.42 49.43
C LEU A 112 -31.08 -61.65 49.92
N PRO A 113 -32.23 -62.36 50.02
CA PRO A 113 -33.57 -61.76 50.13
C PRO A 113 -34.03 -61.48 51.58
N PRO A 114 -35.09 -60.67 51.77
CA PRO A 114 -35.60 -60.29 53.08
C PRO A 114 -36.58 -61.35 53.63
N PRO A 115 -36.94 -61.24 54.92
CA PRO A 115 -38.36 -60.98 55.14
C PRO A 115 -38.62 -59.91 56.18
N MET A 116 -39.72 -59.19 55.91
CA MET A 116 -40.30 -58.17 56.77
C MET A 116 -40.80 -58.76 58.09
N GLY A 117 -40.52 -58.02 59.16
CA GLY A 117 -41.27 -57.97 60.42
C GLY A 117 -41.33 -56.53 60.87
#